data_AF-A0A354EET1-F1
#
_entry.id   AF-A0A354EET1-F1
#
_cell.length_a   1.000
_cell.length_b   1.000
_cell.length_c   1.000
_cell.angle_alpha   90.00
_cell.angle_beta   90.00
_cell.angle_gamma   90.00
#
_symmetry.space_group_name_H-M   'P 1'
#
loop_
_entity.id
_entity.type
_entity.pdbx_description
1 polymer ?
#
loop_
_entity_poly.entity_id
_entity_poly.type
_entity_poly.pdbx_seq_one_letter_code
_entity_poly.pdbx_strand_id
1 'polypeptide(L)'
;MAIKLASGQKWHEYVDGVRIQMAPLTTRDLRKIYKEAKGDDETFEELIADHVLLDWEGIVGEDDLKLPVTLASKMAIRDNVALSAWIDSKSKGFTTVKDAELKN
;
A
#
# COMPACT_ATOMS: atom_id res chain seq x y z
N MET A 1 -15.52 16.26 23.77
CA MET A 1 -14.87 15.04 23.28
C MET A 1 -14.17 15.39 21.97
N ALA A 2 -12.84 15.40 21.93
CA ALA A 2 -12.12 15.76 20.71
C ALA A 2 -11.98 14.51 19.83
N ILE A 3 -12.64 14.49 18.67
CA ILE A 3 -12.41 13.48 17.64
C ILE A 3 -11.07 13.82 16.99
N LYS A 4 -10.06 12.97 17.20
CA LYS A 4 -8.78 13.07 16.52
C LYS A 4 -8.82 12.14 15.32
N LEU A 5 -8.89 12.69 14.11
CA LEU A 5 -8.75 11.89 12.89
C LEU A 5 -7.31 11.37 12.85
N ALA A 6 -7.12 10.06 12.59
CA ALA A 6 -5.80 9.49 12.37
C ALA A 6 -5.16 10.25 11.19
N SER A 7 -4.17 11.09 11.51
CA SER A 7 -3.59 12.01 10.54
C SER A 7 -2.83 11.23 9.48
N GLY A 8 -3.41 11.13 8.28
CA GLY A 8 -2.74 10.65 7.07
C GLY A 8 -3.44 9.49 6.36
N GLN A 9 -4.18 8.66 7.08
CA GLN A 9 -4.92 7.53 6.49
C GLN A 9 -6.17 8.04 5.78
N LYS A 10 -6.36 7.64 4.52
CA LYS A 10 -7.50 8.10 3.72
C LYS A 10 -8.08 6.97 2.90
N TRP A 11 -9.40 6.99 2.76
CA TRP A 11 -10.09 6.21 1.75
C TRP A 11 -9.88 6.86 0.39
N HIS A 12 -9.50 6.04 -0.58
CA HIS A 12 -9.33 6.41 -1.97
C HIS A 12 -10.26 5.54 -2.81
N GLU A 13 -11.05 6.18 -3.67
CA GLU A 13 -11.95 5.49 -4.60
C GLU A 13 -11.22 5.22 -5.91
N TYR A 14 -11.18 3.95 -6.30
CA TYR A 14 -10.53 3.51 -7.54
C TYR A 14 -11.51 3.56 -8.71
N VAL A 15 -12.63 2.86 -8.56
CA VAL A 15 -13.79 2.84 -9.45
C VAL A 15 -15.05 2.79 -8.58
N ASP A 16 -16.22 3.01 -9.19
CA ASP A 16 -17.49 2.96 -8.46
C ASP A 16 -17.64 1.63 -7.70
N GLY A 17 -17.93 1.71 -6.41
CA GLY A 17 -18.03 0.56 -5.51
C GLY A 17 -16.71 -0.02 -4.99
N VAL A 18 -15.54 0.43 -5.46
CA VAL A 18 -14.22 -0.06 -5.00
C VAL A 18 -13.43 1.05 -4.32
N ARG A 19 -13.19 0.88 -3.01
CA ARG A 19 -12.44 1.83 -2.17
C ARG A 19 -11.32 1.14 -1.44
N ILE A 20 -10.18 1.81 -1.32
CA ILE A 20 -9.00 1.32 -0.60
C ILE A 20 -8.60 2.35 0.44
N GLN A 21 -8.43 1.91 1.69
CA GLN A 21 -7.86 2.72 2.75
C GLN A 21 -6.33 2.62 2.67
N MET A 22 -5.68 3.76 2.48
CA MET A 22 -4.23 3.82 2.31
C MET A 22 -3.57 4.62 3.42
N ALA A 23 -2.40 4.15 3.86
CA ALA A 23 -1.48 4.91 4.69
C ALA A 23 -0.60 5.81 3.82
N PRO A 24 -0.16 6.97 4.32
CA PRO A 24 0.89 7.73 3.66
C PRO A 24 2.20 6.94 3.74
N LEU A 25 2.96 6.97 2.65
CA LEU A 25 4.31 6.43 2.61
C LEU A 25 5.29 7.61 2.65
N THR A 26 5.98 7.79 3.77
CA THR A 26 6.99 8.84 3.91
C THR A 26 8.38 8.30 3.62
N THR A 27 9.32 9.19 3.32
CA THR A 27 10.75 8.88 3.22
C THR A 27 11.29 8.14 4.45
N ARG A 28 10.81 8.51 5.64
CA ARG A 28 11.21 7.86 6.89
C ARG A 28 10.74 6.40 6.95
N ASP A 29 9.51 6.16 6.51
CA ASP A 29 8.92 4.82 6.49
C ASP A 29 9.69 3.94 5.48
N LEU A 30 9.97 4.48 4.29
CA LEU A 30 10.76 3.80 3.26
C LEU A 30 12.14 3.35 3.76
N ARG A 31 12.88 4.24 4.45
CA ARG A 31 14.19 3.88 5.02
C ARG A 31 14.09 2.81 6.10
N LYS A 32 13.04 2.86 6.92
CA LYS A 32 12.80 1.84 7.95
C LYS A 32 12.53 0.49 7.29
N ILE A 33 11.62 0.47 6.32
CA ILE A 33 11.22 -0.74 5.59
C ILE A 33 12.41 -1.33 4.82
N TYR A 34 13.21 -0.50 4.13
CA TYR A 34 14.41 -0.97 3.43
C TYR A 34 15.42 -1.62 4.38
N LYS A 35 15.64 -1.01 5.55
CA LYS A 35 16.52 -1.59 6.59
C LYS A 35 15.96 -2.90 7.14
N GLU A 36 14.65 -3.00 7.31
CA GLU A 36 13.96 -4.19 7.79
C GLU A 36 14.03 -5.34 6.78
N ALA A 37 13.86 -5.01 5.50
CA ALA A 37 14.06 -5.93 4.38
C ALA A 37 15.52 -6.35 4.20
N LYS A 38 16.49 -5.66 4.82
CA LYS A 38 17.93 -5.96 4.73
C LYS A 38 18.45 -6.02 3.27
N GLY A 39 17.85 -5.23 2.38
CA GLY A 39 18.18 -5.22 0.96
C GLY A 39 17.59 -6.36 0.14
N ASP A 40 16.70 -7.18 0.72
CA ASP A 40 15.90 -8.14 -0.02
C ASP A 40 14.71 -7.43 -0.69
N ASP A 41 14.64 -7.51 -2.02
CA ASP A 41 13.64 -6.78 -2.81
C ASP A 41 12.22 -7.35 -2.59
N GLU A 42 12.07 -8.67 -2.46
CA GLU A 42 10.77 -9.31 -2.24
C GLU A 42 10.18 -8.91 -0.89
N THR A 43 10.97 -9.03 0.17
CA THR A 43 10.61 -8.58 1.53
C THR A 43 10.31 -7.08 1.54
N PHE A 44 11.05 -6.28 0.77
CA PHE A 44 10.80 -4.85 0.67
C PHE A 44 9.41 -4.57 0.09
N GLU A 45 9.04 -5.22 -1.01
CA GLU A 45 7.71 -5.06 -1.63
C GLU A 45 6.59 -5.51 -0.69
N GLU A 46 6.76 -6.65 -0.01
CA GLU A 46 5.79 -7.16 0.97
C GLU A 46 5.54 -6.16 2.11
N LEU A 47 6.60 -5.63 2.72
CA LEU A 47 6.50 -4.66 3.80
C LEU A 47 5.88 -3.34 3.34
N ILE A 48 6.11 -2.94 2.10
CA ILE A 48 5.47 -1.75 1.52
C ILE A 48 3.99 -1.99 1.30
N ALA A 49 3.62 -3.13 0.72
CA ALA A 49 2.22 -3.49 0.54
C ALA A 49 1.50 -3.53 1.89
N ASP A 50 2.12 -4.13 2.90
CA ASP A 50 1.57 -4.21 4.25
C ASP A 50 1.39 -2.84 4.91
N HIS A 51 2.37 -1.95 4.75
CA HIS A 51 2.33 -0.58 5.28
C HIS A 51 1.28 0.29 4.57
N VAL A 52 1.22 0.23 3.24
CA VAL A 52 0.39 1.15 2.43
C VAL A 52 -1.07 0.73 2.45
N LEU A 53 -1.38 -0.56 2.30
CA LEU A 53 -2.75 -1.06 2.18
C LEU A 53 -3.29 -1.43 3.57
N LEU A 54 -4.29 -0.67 4.04
CA LEU A 54 -4.83 -0.83 5.40
C LEU A 54 -6.16 -1.59 5.43
N ASP A 55 -7.05 -1.29 4.49
CA ASP A 55 -8.36 -1.95 4.33
C ASP A 55 -8.90 -1.66 2.92
N TRP A 56 -9.99 -2.32 2.54
CA TRP A 56 -10.69 -2.12 1.29
C TRP A 56 -12.16 -2.51 1.34
N GLU A 57 -12.91 -2.00 0.37
CA GLU A 57 -14.30 -2.33 0.10
C GLU A 57 -14.47 -2.59 -1.40
N GLY A 58 -15.38 -3.50 -1.74
CA GLY A 58 -15.66 -3.88 -3.13
C GLY A 58 -14.63 -4.82 -3.76
N ILE A 59 -13.56 -5.18 -3.04
CA ILE A 59 -12.61 -6.22 -3.48
C ILE A 59 -13.03 -7.56 -2.89
N VAL A 60 -13.30 -8.51 -3.78
CA VAL A 60 -13.78 -9.85 -3.46
C VAL A 60 -12.85 -10.91 -4.03
N GLY A 61 -12.89 -12.12 -3.45
CA GLY A 61 -12.24 -13.31 -3.98
C GLY A 61 -13.05 -13.95 -5.12
N GLU A 62 -12.59 -15.10 -5.61
CA GLU A 62 -13.29 -15.88 -6.65
C GLU A 62 -14.66 -16.40 -6.19
N ASP A 63 -14.90 -16.43 -4.89
CA ASP A 63 -16.14 -16.86 -4.22
C ASP A 63 -17.13 -15.70 -3.96
N ASP A 64 -16.87 -14.52 -4.53
CA ASP A 64 -17.61 -13.26 -4.31
C ASP A 64 -17.65 -12.80 -2.84
N LEU A 65 -16.80 -13.36 -1.97
CA LEU A 65 -16.67 -12.90 -0.59
C LEU A 65 -15.62 -11.80 -0.48
N LYS A 66 -15.82 -10.85 0.45
CA LYS A 66 -14.82 -9.79 0.72
C LYS A 66 -13.46 -10.44 0.96
N LEU A 67 -12.48 -10.06 0.15
CA LEU A 67 -11.12 -10.55 0.29
C LEU A 67 -10.58 -10.11 1.67
N PRO A 68 -10.02 -11.00 2.49
CA PRO A 68 -9.59 -10.66 3.84
C PRO A 68 -8.34 -9.77 3.82
N VAL A 69 -8.22 -8.85 4.77
CA VAL A 69 -7.05 -7.96 4.86
C VAL A 69 -5.85 -8.72 5.43
N THR A 70 -5.14 -9.42 4.56
CA THR A 70 -3.93 -10.20 4.86
C THR A 70 -2.80 -9.80 3.92
N LEU A 71 -1.54 -10.10 4.27
CA LEU A 71 -0.40 -9.85 3.38
C LEU A 71 -0.61 -10.52 2.01
N ALA A 72 -1.07 -11.77 1.97
CA ALA A 72 -1.34 -12.48 0.72
C ALA A 72 -2.35 -11.73 -0.17
N SER A 73 -3.43 -11.22 0.41
CA SER A 73 -4.43 -10.44 -0.31
C SER A 73 -3.91 -9.07 -0.76
N LYS A 74 -3.06 -8.42 0.04
CA LYS A 74 -2.38 -7.17 -0.32
C LYS A 74 -1.43 -7.38 -1.51
N MET A 75 -0.70 -8.49 -1.53
CA MET A 75 0.17 -8.86 -2.64
C MET A 75 -0.64 -9.18 -3.90
N ALA A 76 -1.74 -9.94 -3.79
CA ALA A 76 -2.62 -10.18 -4.93
C ALA A 76 -3.21 -8.87 -5.52
N ILE A 77 -3.54 -7.89 -4.66
CA ILE A 77 -3.95 -6.54 -5.09
C ILE A 77 -2.82 -5.81 -5.82
N ARG A 78 -1.57 -5.95 -5.35
CA ARG A 78 -0.37 -5.36 -5.98
C ARG A 78 0.01 -6.02 -7.30
N ASP A 79 -0.30 -7.31 -7.48
CA ASP A 79 -0.07 -8.03 -8.73
C ASP A 79 -1.09 -7.67 -9.81
N ASN A 80 -2.23 -7.09 -9.43
CA ASN A 80 -3.17 -6.51 -10.38
C ASN A 80 -2.59 -5.23 -11.00
N VAL A 81 -2.18 -5.31 -12.26
CA VAL A 81 -1.49 -4.22 -13.00
C VAL A 81 -2.22 -2.88 -12.89
N ALA A 82 -3.53 -2.85 -13.10
CA ALA A 82 -4.29 -1.59 -13.13
C ALA A 82 -4.42 -0.98 -11.72
N LEU A 83 -4.70 -1.83 -10.72
CA LEU A 83 -4.87 -1.40 -9.35
C LEU A 83 -3.53 -0.96 -8.74
N SER A 84 -2.44 -1.68 -9.03
CA SER A 84 -1.09 -1.36 -8.59
C SER A 84 -0.61 -0.01 -9.13
N ALA A 85 -0.78 0.24 -10.43
CA ALA A 85 -0.42 1.53 -11.04
C ALA A 85 -1.22 2.69 -10.42
N TRP A 86 -2.50 2.46 -10.13
CA TRP A 86 -3.33 3.44 -9.44
C TRP A 86 -2.87 3.67 -7.99
N ILE A 87 -2.57 2.61 -7.23
CA ILE A 87 -2.02 2.68 -5.86
C ILE A 87 -0.73 3.52 -5.85
N ASP A 88 0.19 3.28 -6.77
CA ASP A 88 1.46 4.00 -6.87
C ASP A 88 1.27 5.50 -7.19
N SER A 89 0.26 5.82 -7.99
CA SER A 89 -0.12 7.22 -8.27
C SER A 89 -0.61 7.95 -7.01
N LYS A 90 -1.24 7.23 -6.06
CA LYS A 90 -1.75 7.80 -4.80
C LYS A 90 -0.71 7.83 -3.69
N SER A 91 0.22 6.88 -3.66
CA SER A 91 1.27 6.76 -2.64
C SER A 91 2.47 7.70 -2.85
N LYS A 92 2.38 8.64 -3.81
CA LYS A 92 3.43 9.62 -4.18
C LYS A 92 4.74 8.97 -4.68
N GLY A 93 4.64 7.99 -5.58
CA GLY A 93 5.78 7.56 -6.39
C GLY A 93 6.83 6.78 -5.60
N PHE A 94 6.44 5.58 -5.16
CA PHE A 94 7.31 4.57 -4.55
C PHE A 94 8.62 4.35 -5.33
N THR A 95 8.54 4.30 -6.66
CA THR A 95 9.68 4.07 -7.56
C THR A 95 10.72 5.19 -7.54
N THR A 96 10.30 6.45 -7.32
CA THR A 96 11.21 7.60 -7.35
C THR A 96 12.14 7.65 -6.13
N VAL A 97 11.74 7.05 -5.00
CA VAL A 97 12.53 7.09 -3.75
C VAL A 97 13.58 5.98 -3.71
N LYS A 98 13.30 4.79 -4.26
CA LYS A 98 14.27 3.68 -4.37
C LYS A 98 15.53 4.14 -5.13
N ASP A 99 15.37 4.84 -6.23
CA ASP A 99 16.49 5.29 -7.07
C ASP A 99 17.22 6.54 -6.55
N ALA A 100 16.53 7.43 -5.84
CA ALA A 100 17.10 8.71 -5.40
C ALA A 100 17.81 8.62 -4.05
N GLU A 101 17.37 7.75 -3.13
CA GLU A 101 17.88 7.73 -1.76
C GLU A 101 18.81 6.57 -1.42
N LEU A 102 18.81 5.47 -2.18
CA LEU A 102 19.73 4.34 -1.94
C LEU A 102 21.13 4.54 -2.53
N LYS A 103 21.37 5.67 -3.21
CA LYS A 103 22.67 6.03 -3.81
C LYS A 103 23.48 7.04 -2.98
N ASN A 104 23.00 7.46 -1.81
CA ASN A 104 23.72 8.30 -0.84
C ASN A 104 23.91 7.56 0.48
#